data_AF-A0A3D4P032-F1
#
_entry.id   AF-A0A3D4P032-F1
#
_cell.length_a   1.000
_cell.length_b   1.000
_cell.length_c   1.000
_cell.angle_alpha   90.00
_cell.angle_beta   90.00
_cell.angle_gamma   90.00
#
_symmetry.space_group_name_H-M   'P 1'
#
loop_
_entity.id
_entity.type
_entity.pdbx_description
1 polymer ?
#
loop_
_entity_poly.entity_id
_entity_poly.type
_entity_poly.pdbx_seq_one_letter_code
_entity_poly.pdbx_strand_id
1 'polypeptide(L)'
;QRTLAAKSLKQGQLGIIFAAFLKLTIPFIIIMPGIISYQLYKSQLTAPGATTDQAYPLLIRNLVGPGLRGFILAAIAGAVISTLSSLLNSVATLLTMDVYKRHFKRDASGESLVRIGRWATLVFVLAVCLIAPQLGNPKFKGIFNYIQEFQGFISPGILAAFVFGLFIKRTPAAAGLASLILTVPVYGVLMWLFPDVAFLNRIAINFVFLIVIMAVITVFRPLKEPKVLPVKADFDMRSAPALKWLCGLVILLTIALYIIFW
;
A
#
# COMPACT_ATOMS: atom_id res chain seq x y z
N GLN A 1 6.50 -9.50 -4.17
CA GLN A 1 6.98 -9.71 -5.57
C GLN A 1 8.46 -9.36 -5.73
N ARG A 2 8.97 -8.20 -5.27
CA ARG A 2 10.40 -7.86 -5.40
C ARG A 2 11.36 -8.82 -4.66
N THR A 3 10.91 -9.44 -3.57
CA THR A 3 11.66 -10.47 -2.83
C THR A 3 11.64 -11.84 -3.53
N LEU A 4 10.67 -12.08 -4.42
CA LEU A 4 10.59 -13.28 -5.24
C LEU A 4 11.51 -13.21 -6.47
N ALA A 5 12.05 -12.03 -6.77
CA ALA A 5 13.12 -11.84 -7.75
C ALA A 5 14.52 -12.01 -7.11
N ALA A 6 14.60 -12.32 -5.81
CA ALA A 6 15.87 -12.60 -5.17
C ALA A 6 16.46 -13.93 -5.66
N LYS A 7 17.80 -14.00 -5.68
CA LYS A 7 18.54 -15.17 -6.15
C LYS A 7 18.27 -16.45 -5.35
N SER A 8 17.84 -16.32 -4.08
CA SER A 8 17.49 -17.46 -3.21
C SER A 8 16.54 -17.01 -2.10
N LEU A 9 15.89 -17.97 -1.42
CA LEU A 9 15.05 -17.67 -0.26
C LEU A 9 15.84 -16.92 0.82
N LYS A 10 17.07 -17.37 1.11
CA LYS A 10 17.99 -16.72 2.06
C LYS A 10 18.18 -15.23 1.77
N GLN A 11 18.49 -14.87 0.52
CA GLN A 11 18.70 -13.48 0.13
C GLN A 11 17.41 -12.67 0.18
N GLY A 12 16.29 -13.25 -0.24
CA GLY A 12 14.98 -12.62 -0.13
C GLY A 12 14.60 -12.32 1.32
N GLN A 13 14.83 -13.27 2.21
CA GLN A 13 14.58 -13.14 3.65
C GLN A 13 15.45 -12.07 4.31
N LEU A 14 16.76 -12.07 4.04
CA LEU A 14 17.68 -11.05 4.56
C LEU A 14 17.30 -9.65 4.08
N GLY A 15 16.92 -9.51 2.80
CA GLY A 15 16.42 -8.25 2.26
C GLY A 15 15.13 -7.77 2.93
N ILE A 16 14.20 -8.67 3.25
CA ILE A 16 12.97 -8.33 3.99
C ILE A 16 13.29 -7.83 5.40
N ILE A 17 14.17 -8.52 6.13
CA ILE A 17 14.52 -8.11 7.49
C ILE A 17 15.27 -6.78 7.49
N PHE A 18 16.20 -6.60 6.55
CA PHE A 18 16.88 -5.33 6.39
C PHE A 18 15.89 -4.19 6.12
N ALA A 19 14.91 -4.42 5.24
CA ALA A 19 13.83 -3.46 5.02
C ALA A 19 12.98 -3.22 6.27
N ALA A 20 12.70 -4.25 7.07
CA ALA A 20 11.98 -4.12 8.35
C ALA A 20 12.77 -3.28 9.37
N PHE A 21 14.09 -3.48 9.45
CA PHE A 21 14.97 -2.66 10.27
C PHE A 21 14.97 -1.19 9.82
N LEU A 22 15.12 -0.93 8.52
CA LEU A 22 15.04 0.44 7.98
C LEU A 22 13.67 1.09 8.23
N LYS A 23 12.58 0.32 8.32
CA LYS A 23 11.27 0.89 8.66
C LYS A 23 11.21 1.47 10.08
N LEU A 24 12.04 0.98 11.01
CA LEU A 24 12.11 1.52 12.37
C LEU A 24 12.65 2.95 12.41
N THR A 25 13.39 3.38 11.38
CA THR A 25 13.92 4.75 11.32
C THR A 25 12.93 5.75 10.71
N ILE A 26 11.89 5.26 10.01
CA ILE A 26 10.92 6.10 9.31
C ILE A 26 10.21 7.11 10.23
N PRO A 27 9.72 6.74 11.44
CA PRO A 27 9.11 7.71 12.35
C PRO A 27 10.03 8.90 12.68
N PHE A 28 11.33 8.67 12.85
CA PHE A 28 12.29 9.72 13.16
C PHE A 28 12.54 10.66 11.97
N ILE A 29 12.52 10.11 10.76
CA ILE A 29 12.80 10.88 9.54
C ILE A 29 11.55 11.60 9.02
N ILE A 30 10.36 11.03 9.20
CA ILE A 30 9.11 11.55 8.62
C ILE A 30 8.21 12.20 9.68
N ILE A 31 7.98 11.54 10.82
CA ILE A 31 7.00 12.00 11.82
C ILE A 31 7.58 13.10 12.70
N MET A 32 8.82 12.96 13.18
CA MET A 32 9.43 13.99 14.05
C MET A 32 9.50 15.37 13.39
N PRO A 33 9.90 15.52 12.11
CA PRO A 33 9.79 16.83 11.45
C PRO A 33 8.37 17.39 11.44
N GLY A 34 7.34 16.55 11.28
CA GLY A 34 5.95 16.98 11.41
C GLY A 34 5.65 17.60 12.78
N ILE A 35 6.10 16.95 13.86
CA ILE A 35 5.93 17.44 15.25
C ILE A 35 6.70 18.74 15.47
N ILE A 36 7.96 18.81 15.03
CA ILE A 36 8.79 20.03 15.14
C ILE A 36 8.14 21.19 14.39
N SER A 37 7.64 20.94 13.18
CA SER A 37 6.93 21.95 12.38
C SER A 37 5.67 22.44 13.07
N TYR A 38 4.90 21.53 13.69
CA TYR A 38 3.73 21.92 14.48
C TYR A 38 4.09 22.83 15.64
N GLN A 39 5.18 22.55 16.35
CA GLN A 39 5.62 23.37 17.48
C GLN A 39 6.10 24.77 17.05
N LEU A 40 6.81 24.87 15.92
CA LEU A 40 7.38 26.12 15.43
C LEU A 40 6.39 26.98 14.62
N TYR A 41 5.49 26.35 13.87
CA TYR A 41 4.64 27.00 12.87
C TYR A 41 3.16 26.68 13.04
N LYS A 42 2.71 26.41 14.29
CA LYS A 42 1.32 26.08 14.62
C LYS A 42 0.31 27.00 13.94
N SER A 43 0.49 28.31 14.05
CA SER A 43 -0.43 29.32 13.49
C SER A 43 -0.56 29.24 11.97
N GLN A 44 0.50 28.86 11.26
CA GLN A 44 0.48 28.69 9.80
C GLN A 44 -0.20 27.38 9.40
N LEU A 45 -0.01 26.32 10.19
CA LEU A 45 -0.58 25.00 9.95
C LEU A 45 -2.07 24.88 10.30
N THR A 46 -2.55 25.74 11.21
CA THR A 46 -3.96 25.77 11.64
C THR A 46 -4.74 26.94 11.05
N ALA A 47 -4.14 27.73 10.15
CA ALA A 47 -4.83 28.83 9.49
C ALA A 47 -6.02 28.30 8.64
N PRO A 48 -7.09 29.09 8.45
CA PRO A 48 -8.20 28.70 7.58
C PRO A 48 -7.70 28.32 6.17
N GLY A 49 -7.97 27.09 5.75
CA GLY A 49 -7.52 26.56 4.45
C GLY A 49 -6.10 25.98 4.44
N ALA A 50 -5.36 26.03 5.54
CA ALA A 50 -4.10 25.32 5.69
C ALA A 50 -4.33 23.82 5.94
N THR A 51 -3.36 23.00 5.53
CA THR A 51 -3.35 21.56 5.77
C THR A 51 -2.10 21.17 6.54
N THR A 52 -2.20 20.13 7.36
CA THR A 52 -1.05 19.54 8.08
C THR A 52 0.01 19.00 7.13
N ASP A 53 -0.33 18.76 5.86
CA ASP A 53 0.60 18.30 4.82
C ASP A 53 1.68 19.35 4.49
N GLN A 54 1.45 20.62 4.84
CA GLN A 54 2.43 21.69 4.67
C GLN A 54 3.57 21.66 5.70
N ALA A 55 3.50 20.81 6.72
CA ALA A 55 4.47 20.76 7.81
C ALA A 55 5.92 20.59 7.32
N TYR A 56 6.16 19.65 6.40
CA TYR A 56 7.50 19.38 5.88
C TYR A 56 8.01 20.49 4.94
N PRO A 57 7.22 20.97 3.95
CA PRO A 57 7.59 22.15 3.16
C PRO A 57 7.91 23.40 4.00
N LEU A 58 7.16 23.68 5.07
CA LEU A 58 7.40 24.84 5.93
C LEU A 58 8.77 24.78 6.63
N LEU A 59 9.18 23.60 7.10
CA LEU A 59 10.51 23.44 7.71
C LEU A 59 11.62 23.70 6.68
N ILE A 60 11.49 23.14 5.48
CA ILE A 60 12.47 23.36 4.41
C ILE A 60 12.55 24.85 4.05
N ARG A 61 11.39 25.51 3.92
CA ARG A 61 11.30 26.93 3.54
C ARG A 61 11.85 27.87 4.60
N ASN A 62 11.72 27.54 5.89
CA ASN A 62 12.04 28.49 6.95
C ASN A 62 13.37 28.19 7.64
N LEU A 63 13.84 26.93 7.65
CA LEU A 63 15.05 26.53 8.39
C LEU A 63 16.26 26.18 7.49
N VAL A 64 16.03 25.77 6.24
CA VAL A 64 17.14 25.34 5.36
C VAL A 64 17.69 26.52 4.57
N GLY A 65 19.00 26.72 4.61
CA GLY A 65 19.71 27.77 3.88
C GLY A 65 19.64 27.64 2.35
N PRO A 66 20.04 28.70 1.62
CA PRO A 66 20.13 28.67 0.16
C PRO A 66 21.12 27.59 -0.31
N GLY A 67 20.92 27.05 -1.52
CA GLY A 67 21.69 25.90 -2.02
C GLY A 67 21.12 24.56 -1.55
N LEU A 68 21.22 24.25 -0.24
CA LEU A 68 20.71 22.98 0.31
C LEU A 68 19.19 22.86 0.15
N ARG A 69 18.46 23.96 0.23
CA ARG A 69 17.02 24.00 -0.07
C ARG A 69 16.71 23.53 -1.50
N GLY A 70 17.50 23.99 -2.47
CA GLY A 70 17.35 23.60 -3.88
C GLY A 70 17.66 22.12 -4.09
N PHE A 71 18.72 21.63 -3.44
CA PHE A 71 19.08 20.20 -3.46
C PHE A 71 17.95 19.33 -2.90
N ILE A 72 17.39 19.67 -1.74
CA ILE A 72 16.27 18.93 -1.13
C ILE A 72 15.04 18.94 -2.05
N LEU A 73 14.69 20.10 -2.63
CA LEU A 73 13.57 20.20 -3.56
C LEU A 73 13.76 19.31 -4.79
N ALA A 74 14.96 19.31 -5.37
CA ALA A 74 15.32 18.45 -6.49
C ALA A 74 15.23 16.95 -6.12
N ALA A 75 15.72 16.58 -4.93
CA ALA A 75 15.65 15.20 -4.44
C ALA A 75 14.21 14.72 -4.25
N ILE A 76 13.34 15.56 -3.66
CA ILE A 76 11.91 15.25 -3.49
C ILE A 76 11.22 15.13 -4.85
N ALA A 77 11.47 16.07 -5.77
CA ALA A 77 10.90 16.03 -7.12
C ALA A 77 11.31 14.73 -7.84
N GLY A 78 12.59 14.36 -7.80
CA GLY A 78 13.10 13.11 -8.36
C GLY A 78 12.43 11.87 -7.75
N ALA A 79 12.28 11.83 -6.42
CA ALA A 79 11.62 10.74 -5.71
C ALA A 79 10.14 10.59 -6.10
N VAL A 80 9.41 11.71 -6.23
CA VAL A 80 8.02 11.74 -6.67
C VAL A 80 7.89 11.25 -8.11
N ILE A 81 8.71 11.76 -9.02
CA ILE A 81 8.71 11.36 -10.45
C ILE A 81 9.02 9.87 -10.58
N SER A 82 10.01 9.36 -9.84
CA SER A 82 10.37 7.95 -9.83
C SER A 82 9.21 7.06 -9.36
N THR A 83 8.53 7.47 -8.29
CA THR A 83 7.36 6.74 -7.76
C THR A 83 6.19 6.76 -8.74
N LEU A 84 5.87 7.93 -9.31
CA LEU A 84 4.81 8.07 -10.31
C LEU A 84 5.09 7.23 -11.56
N SER A 85 6.32 7.25 -12.07
CA SER A 85 6.71 6.43 -13.22
C SER A 85 6.50 4.93 -12.94
N SER A 86 6.91 4.45 -11.76
CA SER A 86 6.70 3.05 -11.36
C SER A 86 5.22 2.69 -11.24
N LEU A 87 4.38 3.58 -10.69
CA LEU A 87 2.95 3.33 -10.54
C LEU A 87 2.23 3.34 -11.89
N LEU A 88 2.49 4.35 -12.73
CA LEU A 88 1.94 4.46 -14.08
C LEU A 88 2.30 3.24 -14.94
N ASN A 89 3.56 2.79 -14.87
CA ASN A 89 3.99 1.58 -15.57
C ASN A 89 3.26 0.32 -15.07
N SER A 90 3.03 0.22 -13.75
CA SER A 90 2.29 -0.91 -13.18
C SER A 90 0.84 -0.92 -13.66
N VAL A 91 0.16 0.23 -13.64
CA VAL A 91 -1.21 0.36 -14.14
C VAL A 91 -1.29 0.08 -15.64
N ALA A 92 -0.36 0.60 -16.44
CA ALA A 92 -0.28 0.32 -17.87
C ALA A 92 -0.08 -1.16 -18.15
N THR A 93 0.76 -1.84 -17.36
CA THR A 93 1.00 -3.29 -17.51
C THR A 93 -0.23 -4.10 -17.12
N LEU A 94 -0.90 -3.76 -16.01
CA LEU A 94 -2.16 -4.40 -15.60
C LEU A 94 -3.23 -4.24 -16.69
N LEU A 95 -3.41 -3.02 -17.22
CA LEU A 95 -4.41 -2.76 -18.26
C LEU A 95 -4.08 -3.48 -19.57
N THR A 96 -2.82 -3.52 -19.98
CA THR A 96 -2.43 -4.15 -21.25
C THR A 96 -2.43 -5.68 -21.15
N MET A 97 -1.88 -6.26 -20.08
CA MET A 97 -1.71 -7.71 -19.95
C MET A 97 -2.95 -8.39 -19.38
N ASP A 98 -3.50 -7.88 -18.28
CA ASP A 98 -4.56 -8.55 -17.54
C ASP A 98 -5.96 -8.21 -18.07
N VAL A 99 -6.13 -7.04 -18.69
CA VAL A 99 -7.40 -6.62 -19.28
C VAL A 99 -7.38 -6.76 -20.80
N TYR A 100 -6.57 -5.97 -21.51
CA TYR A 100 -6.60 -5.90 -22.97
C TYR A 100 -6.21 -7.23 -23.63
N LYS A 101 -5.03 -7.77 -23.34
CA LYS A 101 -4.57 -9.03 -23.93
C LYS A 101 -5.46 -10.20 -23.51
N ARG A 102 -5.83 -10.27 -22.24
CA ARG A 102 -6.59 -11.41 -21.71
C ARG A 102 -8.04 -11.48 -22.22
N HIS A 103 -8.70 -10.32 -22.35
CA HIS A 103 -10.14 -10.26 -22.60
C HIS A 103 -10.53 -9.66 -23.96
N PHE A 104 -9.69 -8.82 -24.58
CA PHE A 104 -10.02 -8.16 -25.85
C PHE A 104 -9.26 -8.74 -27.04
N LYS A 105 -7.92 -8.87 -26.94
CA LYS A 105 -7.08 -9.36 -28.04
C LYS A 105 -5.95 -10.26 -27.55
N ARG A 106 -6.21 -11.58 -27.55
CA ARG A 106 -5.29 -12.61 -27.02
C ARG A 106 -3.97 -12.72 -27.77
N ASP A 107 -4.00 -12.44 -29.06
CA ASP A 107 -2.89 -12.47 -30.01
C ASP A 107 -2.24 -11.10 -30.23
N ALA A 108 -2.47 -10.12 -29.34
CA ALA A 108 -1.88 -8.79 -29.46
C ALA A 108 -0.34 -8.84 -29.48
N SER A 109 0.26 -8.21 -30.49
CA SER A 109 1.72 -8.10 -30.63
C SER A 109 2.32 -7.23 -29.52
N GLY A 110 3.61 -7.46 -29.22
CA GLY A 110 4.32 -6.68 -28.19
C GLY A 110 4.31 -5.18 -28.45
N GLU A 111 4.48 -4.75 -29.71
CA GLU A 111 4.43 -3.34 -30.09
C GLU A 111 3.06 -2.70 -29.85
N SER A 112 1.98 -3.45 -30.16
CA SER A 112 0.61 -3.00 -29.93
C SER A 112 0.34 -2.80 -28.43
N LEU A 113 0.80 -3.74 -27.60
CA LEU A 113 0.66 -3.66 -26.14
C LEU A 113 1.41 -2.45 -25.57
N VAL A 114 2.64 -2.19 -26.02
CA VAL A 114 3.42 -1.01 -25.60
C VAL A 114 2.71 0.28 -26.00
N ARG A 115 2.17 0.35 -27.23
CA ARG A 115 1.44 1.52 -27.72
C ARG A 115 0.20 1.81 -26.86
N ILE A 116 -0.59 0.77 -26.58
CA ILE A 116 -1.78 0.88 -25.73
C ILE A 116 -1.39 1.28 -24.31
N GLY A 117 -0.32 0.70 -23.75
CA GLY A 117 0.19 1.06 -22.43
C GLY A 117 0.61 2.53 -22.33
N ARG A 118 1.25 3.08 -23.36
CA ARG A 118 1.61 4.51 -23.43
C ARG A 118 0.37 5.41 -23.49
N TRP A 119 -0.62 5.06 -24.29
CA TRP A 119 -1.90 5.79 -24.34
C TRP A 119 -2.64 5.74 -23.02
N ALA A 120 -2.75 4.55 -22.41
CA ALA A 120 -3.35 4.39 -21.09
C ALA A 120 -2.64 5.27 -20.06
N THR A 121 -1.30 5.27 -20.07
CA THR A 121 -0.49 6.14 -19.20
C THR A 121 -0.86 7.61 -19.37
N LEU A 122 -0.94 8.11 -20.60
CA LEU A 122 -1.32 9.50 -20.89
C LEU A 122 -2.70 9.83 -20.32
N VAL A 123 -3.69 8.96 -20.55
CA VAL A 123 -5.06 9.14 -20.03
C VAL A 123 -5.06 9.16 -18.50
N PHE A 124 -4.34 8.25 -17.84
CA PHE A 124 -4.23 8.23 -16.38
C PHE A 124 -3.55 9.49 -15.83
N VAL A 125 -2.49 9.98 -16.46
CA VAL A 125 -1.83 11.24 -16.07
C VAL A 125 -2.82 12.40 -16.16
N LEU A 126 -3.56 12.52 -17.26
CA LEU A 126 -4.57 13.57 -17.42
C LEU A 126 -5.67 13.48 -16.35
N ALA A 127 -6.18 12.28 -16.07
CA ALA A 127 -7.17 12.06 -15.02
C ALA A 127 -6.64 12.43 -13.63
N VAL A 128 -5.40 12.02 -13.30
CA VAL A 128 -4.75 12.37 -12.03
C VAL A 128 -4.54 13.88 -11.92
N CYS A 129 -4.13 14.56 -12.99
CA CYS A 129 -3.99 16.03 -13.00
C CYS A 129 -5.31 16.76 -12.75
N LEU A 130 -6.45 16.20 -13.18
CA LEU A 130 -7.78 16.76 -12.93
C LEU A 130 -8.26 16.53 -11.48
N ILE A 131 -7.89 15.40 -10.88
CA ILE A 131 -8.34 15.02 -9.52
C ILE A 131 -7.41 15.62 -8.45
N ALA A 132 -6.11 15.67 -8.68
CA ALA A 132 -5.11 16.06 -7.67
C ALA A 132 -5.40 17.41 -6.97
N PRO A 133 -5.82 18.49 -7.66
CA PRO A 133 -6.15 19.75 -6.99
C PRO A 133 -7.30 19.64 -5.98
N GLN A 134 -8.23 18.70 -6.20
CA GLN A 134 -9.41 18.51 -5.34
C GLN A 134 -9.02 17.91 -3.98
N LEU A 135 -7.88 17.21 -3.90
CA LEU A 135 -7.39 16.60 -2.65
C LEU A 135 -6.89 17.62 -1.63
N GLY A 136 -6.68 18.88 -2.03
CA GLY A 136 -6.38 19.98 -1.11
C GLY A 136 -7.57 20.42 -0.26
N ASN A 137 -8.76 19.86 -0.47
CA ASN A 137 -9.95 20.20 0.30
C ASN A 137 -9.80 19.80 1.79
N PRO A 138 -9.99 20.74 2.74
CA PRO A 138 -9.88 20.47 4.18
C PRO A 138 -10.77 19.32 4.68
N LYS A 139 -11.86 18.99 3.97
CA LYS A 139 -12.75 17.85 4.29
C LYS A 139 -12.02 16.51 4.35
N PHE A 140 -10.90 16.36 3.65
CA PHE A 140 -10.13 15.12 3.62
C PHE A 140 -9.15 14.95 4.79
N LYS A 141 -9.04 15.96 5.69
CA LYS A 141 -8.20 15.92 6.89
C LYS A 141 -6.73 15.53 6.60
N GLY A 142 -6.22 15.96 5.44
CA GLY A 142 -4.87 15.67 4.95
C GLY A 142 -4.78 14.44 4.06
N ILE A 143 -3.77 14.42 3.19
CA ILE A 143 -3.60 13.40 2.15
C ILE A 143 -3.39 12.01 2.75
N PHE A 144 -2.71 11.90 3.90
CA PHE A 144 -2.52 10.61 4.57
C PHE A 144 -3.86 9.98 4.95
N ASN A 145 -4.75 10.72 5.61
CA ASN A 145 -6.07 10.21 6.00
C ASN A 145 -6.90 9.82 4.77
N TYR A 146 -6.89 10.66 3.72
CA TYR A 146 -7.55 10.34 2.46
C TYR A 146 -7.09 9.00 1.88
N ILE A 147 -5.77 8.79 1.77
CA ILE A 147 -5.19 7.56 1.25
C ILE A 147 -5.59 6.36 2.11
N GLN A 148 -5.55 6.50 3.44
CA GLN A 148 -5.89 5.42 4.37
C GLN A 148 -7.37 5.03 4.29
N GLU A 149 -8.27 6.01 4.22
CA GLU A 149 -9.71 5.77 4.03
C GLU A 149 -9.99 5.09 2.69
N PHE A 150 -9.38 5.58 1.61
CA PHE A 150 -9.55 4.99 0.29
C PHE A 150 -9.00 3.56 0.24
N GLN A 151 -7.84 3.30 0.86
CA GLN A 151 -7.28 1.95 0.99
C GLN A 151 -8.21 1.01 1.76
N GLY A 152 -9.05 1.52 2.66
CA GLY A 152 -10.02 0.74 3.40
C GLY A 152 -11.12 0.12 2.55
N PHE A 153 -11.43 0.69 1.38
CA PHE A 153 -12.39 0.09 0.44
C PHE A 153 -11.82 -1.16 -0.26
N ILE A 154 -10.49 -1.27 -0.39
CA ILE A 154 -9.85 -2.25 -1.27
C ILE A 154 -9.05 -3.29 -0.48
N SER A 155 -8.20 -2.81 0.43
CA SER A 155 -7.20 -3.63 1.14
C SER A 155 -7.78 -4.79 1.95
N PRO A 156 -8.89 -4.63 2.72
CA PRO A 156 -9.43 -5.72 3.53
C PRO A 156 -9.93 -6.88 2.67
N GLY A 157 -10.61 -6.62 1.56
CA GLY A 157 -11.10 -7.66 0.65
C GLY A 157 -10.00 -8.44 -0.05
N ILE A 158 -8.94 -7.74 -0.50
CA ILE A 158 -7.75 -8.39 -1.06
C ILE A 158 -7.06 -9.24 0.02
N LEU A 159 -6.80 -8.65 1.19
CA LEU A 159 -6.13 -9.35 2.29
C LEU A 159 -6.92 -10.59 2.73
N ALA A 160 -8.25 -10.48 2.86
CA ALA A 160 -9.12 -11.59 3.20
C ALA A 160 -9.04 -12.71 2.15
N ALA A 161 -9.17 -12.37 0.86
CA ALA A 161 -9.05 -13.34 -0.23
C ALA A 161 -7.71 -14.10 -0.19
N PHE A 162 -6.61 -13.37 0.00
CA PHE A 162 -5.26 -13.93 0.02
C PHE A 162 -4.99 -14.78 1.26
N VAL A 163 -5.23 -14.24 2.46
CA VAL A 163 -4.96 -14.93 3.72
C VAL A 163 -5.84 -16.17 3.84
N PHE A 164 -7.15 -16.01 3.64
CA PHE A 164 -8.09 -17.12 3.76
C PHE A 164 -7.80 -18.21 2.71
N GLY A 165 -7.59 -17.83 1.45
CA GLY A 165 -7.27 -18.78 0.38
C GLY A 165 -5.90 -19.47 0.53
N LEU A 166 -4.93 -18.83 1.19
CA LEU A 166 -3.62 -19.41 1.48
C LEU A 166 -3.71 -20.51 2.54
N PHE A 167 -4.46 -20.27 3.61
CA PHE A 167 -4.58 -21.22 4.72
C PHE A 167 -5.64 -22.31 4.48
N ILE A 168 -6.74 -21.97 3.81
CA ILE A 168 -7.86 -22.88 3.56
C ILE A 168 -7.83 -23.33 2.10
N LYS A 169 -7.15 -24.46 1.84
CA LYS A 169 -6.91 -24.99 0.50
C LYS A 169 -8.18 -25.40 -0.27
N ARG A 170 -9.32 -25.56 0.41
CA ARG A 170 -10.62 -25.89 -0.20
C ARG A 170 -11.49 -24.65 -0.52
N THR A 171 -10.95 -23.44 -0.38
CA THR A 171 -11.70 -22.20 -0.65
C THR A 171 -12.11 -22.11 -2.13
N PRO A 172 -13.41 -22.02 -2.46
CA PRO A 172 -13.87 -21.85 -3.84
C PRO A 172 -13.57 -20.43 -4.35
N ALA A 173 -13.46 -20.27 -5.68
CA ALA A 173 -13.25 -18.97 -6.30
C ALA A 173 -14.37 -17.96 -5.98
N ALA A 174 -15.60 -18.45 -5.77
CA ALA A 174 -16.74 -17.63 -5.38
C ALA A 174 -16.53 -16.92 -4.02
N ALA A 175 -15.85 -17.56 -3.06
CA ALA A 175 -15.55 -16.93 -1.77
C ALA A 175 -14.58 -15.75 -1.93
N GLY A 176 -13.53 -15.93 -2.73
CA GLY A 176 -12.59 -14.85 -3.06
C GLY A 176 -13.23 -13.71 -3.87
N LEU A 177 -14.13 -14.04 -4.79
CA LEU A 177 -14.89 -13.02 -5.52
C LEU A 177 -15.82 -12.25 -4.58
N ALA A 178 -16.51 -12.94 -3.67
CA ALA A 178 -17.38 -12.32 -2.69
C ALA A 178 -16.61 -11.34 -1.81
N SER A 179 -15.40 -11.68 -1.34
CA SER A 179 -14.62 -10.75 -0.52
C SER A 179 -14.17 -9.51 -1.29
N LEU A 180 -13.80 -9.65 -2.57
CA LEU A 180 -13.39 -8.55 -3.44
C LEU A 180 -14.54 -7.62 -3.82
N ILE A 181 -15.77 -8.15 -3.95
CA ILE A 181 -16.95 -7.34 -4.27
C ILE A 181 -17.52 -6.70 -3.00
N LEU A 182 -17.69 -7.46 -1.92
CA LEU A 182 -18.35 -7.00 -0.71
C LEU A 182 -17.51 -6.01 0.12
N THR A 183 -16.19 -6.01 -0.02
CA THR A 183 -15.33 -5.05 0.72
C THR A 183 -15.73 -3.60 0.50
N VAL A 184 -16.16 -3.23 -0.72
CA VAL A 184 -16.54 -1.85 -1.07
C VAL A 184 -17.84 -1.40 -0.39
N PRO A 185 -18.99 -2.08 -0.59
CA PRO A 185 -20.24 -1.67 0.05
C PRO A 185 -20.19 -1.82 1.57
N VAL A 186 -19.51 -2.85 2.11
CA VAL A 186 -19.39 -3.03 3.56
C VAL A 186 -18.59 -1.90 4.17
N TYR A 187 -17.44 -1.54 3.60
CA TYR A 187 -16.66 -0.40 4.08
C TYR A 187 -17.44 0.92 3.94
N GLY A 188 -18.15 1.13 2.83
CA GLY A 188 -18.99 2.30 2.62
C GLY A 188 -20.11 2.43 3.66
N VAL A 189 -20.79 1.33 3.99
CA VAL A 189 -21.80 1.29 5.06
C VAL A 189 -21.17 1.59 6.42
N LEU A 190 -20.01 1.01 6.73
CA LEU A 190 -19.29 1.30 7.98
C LEU A 190 -18.87 2.77 8.07
N MET A 191 -18.44 3.36 6.97
CA MET A 191 -18.08 4.78 6.91
C MET A 191 -19.29 5.69 7.12
N TRP A 192 -20.46 5.30 6.61
CA TRP A 192 -21.70 6.08 6.75
C TRP A 192 -22.36 5.93 8.13
N LEU A 193 -22.45 4.71 8.65
CA LEU A 193 -23.08 4.43 9.95
C LEU A 193 -22.17 4.77 11.14
N PHE A 194 -20.85 4.65 10.97
CA PHE A 194 -19.87 4.87 12.03
C PHE A 194 -18.78 5.86 11.58
N PRO A 195 -19.14 7.11 11.26
CA PRO A 195 -18.19 8.12 10.77
C PRO A 195 -17.10 8.45 11.79
N ASP A 196 -17.44 8.41 13.09
CA ASP A 196 -16.54 8.75 14.20
C ASP A 196 -15.54 7.64 14.55
N VAL A 197 -15.77 6.41 14.05
CA VAL A 197 -14.84 5.30 14.25
C VAL A 197 -13.63 5.48 13.33
N ALA A 198 -12.43 5.37 13.89
CA ALA A 198 -11.19 5.48 13.13
C ALA A 198 -11.15 4.49 11.95
N PHE A 199 -10.59 4.93 10.81
CA PHE A 199 -10.48 4.11 9.59
C PHE A 199 -9.88 2.72 9.87
N LEU A 200 -8.89 2.65 10.76
CA LEU A 200 -8.20 1.40 11.09
C LEU A 200 -9.15 0.36 11.70
N ASN A 201 -10.04 0.81 12.59
CA ASN A 201 -11.04 -0.06 13.22
C ASN A 201 -12.10 -0.48 12.20
N ARG A 202 -12.54 0.43 11.32
CA ARG A 202 -13.45 0.08 10.20
C ARG A 202 -12.84 -0.96 9.27
N ILE A 203 -11.56 -0.82 8.93
CA ILE A 203 -10.81 -1.80 8.12
C ILE A 203 -10.78 -3.17 8.81
N ALA A 204 -10.52 -3.21 10.12
CA ALA A 204 -10.48 -4.45 10.88
C ALA A 204 -11.86 -5.14 10.94
N ILE A 205 -12.93 -4.38 11.22
CA ILE A 205 -14.30 -4.90 11.22
C ILE A 205 -14.68 -5.44 9.85
N ASN A 206 -14.39 -4.68 8.77
CA ASN A 206 -14.64 -5.12 7.41
C ASN A 206 -13.87 -6.42 7.10
N PHE A 207 -12.59 -6.49 7.43
CA PHE A 207 -11.79 -7.71 7.25
C PHE A 207 -12.40 -8.93 7.95
N VAL A 208 -12.77 -8.81 9.22
CA VAL A 208 -13.39 -9.91 9.98
C VAL A 208 -14.72 -10.33 9.36
N PHE A 209 -15.56 -9.37 8.98
CA PHE A 209 -16.82 -9.66 8.29
C PHE A 209 -16.60 -10.46 6.99
N LEU A 210 -15.62 -10.05 6.17
CA LEU A 210 -15.30 -10.74 4.92
C LEU A 210 -14.77 -12.15 5.16
N ILE A 211 -13.95 -12.36 6.19
CA ILE A 211 -13.49 -13.70 6.59
C ILE A 211 -14.67 -14.60 6.97
N VAL A 212 -15.65 -14.08 7.71
CA VAL A 212 -16.87 -14.83 8.08
C VAL A 212 -17.66 -15.21 6.83
N ILE A 213 -17.89 -14.27 5.90
CA ILE A 213 -18.59 -14.57 4.64
C ILE A 213 -17.85 -15.63 3.82
N MET A 214 -16.52 -15.51 3.71
CA MET A 214 -15.70 -16.51 3.02
C MET A 214 -15.78 -17.88 3.69
N ALA A 215 -15.79 -17.93 5.01
CA ALA A 215 -15.95 -19.16 5.79
C ALA A 215 -17.31 -19.81 5.50
N VAL A 216 -18.39 -19.04 5.57
CA VAL A 216 -19.75 -19.50 5.26
C VAL A 216 -19.80 -20.09 3.84
N ILE A 217 -19.34 -19.35 2.83
CA ILE A 217 -19.34 -19.83 1.44
C ILE A 217 -18.51 -21.12 1.29
N THR A 218 -17.37 -21.20 1.97
CA THR A 218 -16.48 -22.36 1.88
C THR A 218 -17.06 -23.59 2.57
N VAL A 219 -17.81 -23.43 3.66
CA VAL A 219 -18.52 -24.53 4.33
C VAL A 219 -19.64 -25.07 3.46
N PHE A 220 -20.43 -24.20 2.82
CA PHE A 220 -21.56 -24.61 1.98
C PHE A 220 -21.15 -25.09 0.58
N ARG A 221 -20.05 -24.57 0.02
CA ARG A 221 -19.56 -24.90 -1.33
C ARG A 221 -18.04 -25.10 -1.36
N PRO A 222 -17.49 -26.06 -0.59
CA PRO A 222 -16.05 -26.33 -0.61
C PRO A 222 -15.62 -26.87 -1.98
N LEU A 223 -14.37 -26.59 -2.37
CA LEU A 223 -13.76 -27.31 -3.48
C LEU A 223 -13.68 -28.81 -3.14
N LYS A 224 -14.02 -29.64 -4.14
CA LYS A 224 -13.94 -31.11 -4.03
C LYS A 224 -12.54 -31.57 -3.66
N GLU A 225 -11.54 -30.95 -4.28
CA GLU A 225 -10.13 -31.22 -4.04
C GLU A 225 -9.41 -29.97 -3.52
N PRO A 226 -8.50 -30.11 -2.54
CA PRO A 226 -7.64 -29.02 -2.10
C PRO A 226 -6.79 -28.49 -3.25
N LYS A 227 -6.74 -27.16 -3.42
CA LYS A 227 -5.88 -26.54 -4.42
C LYS A 227 -4.41 -26.74 -4.06
N VAL A 228 -3.66 -27.36 -4.97
CA VAL A 228 -2.20 -27.52 -4.86
C VAL A 228 -1.52 -26.35 -5.56
N LEU A 229 -0.66 -25.64 -4.83
CA LEU A 229 0.14 -24.55 -5.40
C LEU A 229 1.35 -25.15 -6.15
N PRO A 230 1.70 -24.63 -7.33
CA PRO A 230 2.86 -25.11 -8.08
C PRO A 230 4.13 -24.87 -7.27
N VAL A 231 4.94 -25.93 -7.09
CA VAL A 231 6.25 -25.86 -6.43
C VAL A 231 7.31 -25.70 -7.51
N LYS A 232 8.16 -24.69 -7.39
CA LYS A 232 9.37 -24.57 -8.22
C LYS A 232 10.46 -25.45 -7.63
N ALA A 233 10.80 -26.56 -8.29
CA ALA A 233 11.81 -27.51 -7.84
C ALA A 233 13.22 -26.90 -7.75
N ASP A 234 13.55 -25.97 -8.65
CA ASP A 234 14.91 -25.40 -8.77
C ASP A 234 15.17 -24.17 -7.88
N PHE A 235 14.29 -23.85 -6.94
CA PHE A 235 14.45 -22.70 -6.06
C PHE A 235 15.05 -23.11 -4.71
N ASP A 236 16.20 -22.54 -4.34
CA ASP A 236 16.84 -22.83 -3.04
C ASP A 236 15.98 -22.29 -1.88
N MET A 237 15.32 -23.23 -1.20
CA MET A 237 14.42 -22.99 -0.07
C MET A 237 15.13 -22.99 1.30
N ARG A 238 16.47 -23.02 1.35
CA ARG A 238 17.20 -22.94 2.63
C ARG A 238 17.09 -21.54 3.22
N SER A 239 16.70 -21.47 4.49
CA SER A 239 16.60 -20.21 5.24
C SER A 239 17.95 -19.69 5.70
N ALA A 240 18.06 -18.38 5.97
CA ALA A 240 19.27 -17.82 6.59
C ALA A 240 19.43 -18.35 8.04
N PRO A 241 20.59 -18.88 8.46
CA PRO A 241 20.80 -19.31 9.84
C PRO A 241 20.63 -18.18 10.87
N ALA A 242 21.08 -16.97 10.51
CA ALA A 242 20.98 -15.77 11.34
C ALA A 242 19.57 -15.14 11.36
N LEU A 243 18.60 -15.69 10.62
CA LEU A 243 17.28 -15.09 10.45
C LEU A 243 16.57 -14.85 11.78
N LYS A 244 16.57 -15.87 12.65
CA LYS A 244 15.86 -15.84 13.94
C LYS A 244 16.39 -14.73 14.83
N TRP A 245 17.72 -14.57 14.88
CA TRP A 245 18.38 -13.53 15.67
C TRP A 245 18.08 -12.13 15.15
N LEU A 246 18.16 -11.93 13.83
CA LEU A 246 17.84 -10.63 13.22
C LEU A 246 16.36 -10.26 13.39
N CYS A 247 15.44 -11.22 13.26
CA CYS A 247 14.03 -11.02 13.58
C CYS A 247 13.84 -10.65 15.06
N GLY A 248 14.49 -11.38 15.97
CA GLY A 248 14.45 -11.10 17.40
C GLY A 248 14.93 -9.68 17.71
N LEU A 249 16.02 -9.24 17.10
CA LEU A 249 16.53 -7.87 17.24
C LEU A 249 15.51 -6.82 16.79
N VAL A 250 14.90 -6.97 15.60
CA VAL A 250 13.91 -6.02 15.10
C VAL A 250 12.68 -5.97 16.01
N ILE A 251 12.23 -7.11 16.53
CA ILE A 251 11.12 -7.19 17.48
C ILE A 251 11.48 -6.47 18.79
N LEU A 252 12.66 -6.76 19.35
CA LEU A 252 13.13 -6.13 20.59
C LEU A 252 13.25 -4.61 20.44
N LEU A 253 13.83 -4.13 19.33
CA LEU A 253 13.90 -2.70 19.03
C LEU A 253 12.52 -2.07 18.91
N THR A 254 11.57 -2.78 18.28
CA THR A 254 10.17 -2.31 18.19
C THR A 254 9.55 -2.19 19.58
N ILE A 255 9.67 -3.21 20.42
CA ILE A 255 9.16 -3.19 21.80
C ILE A 255 9.82 -2.05 22.59
N ALA A 256 11.13 -1.89 22.49
CA ALA A 256 11.86 -0.82 23.16
C ALA A 256 11.34 0.57 22.73
N LEU A 257 11.10 0.79 21.43
CA LEU A 257 10.50 2.04 20.94
C LEU A 257 9.11 2.27 21.55
N TYR A 258 8.27 1.24 21.60
CA TYR A 258 6.96 1.36 22.26
C TYR A 258 7.12 1.72 23.74
N ILE A 259 8.01 1.07 24.49
CA ILE A 259 8.24 1.37 25.92
C ILE A 259 8.76 2.79 26.13
N ILE A 260 9.68 3.26 25.29
CA ILE A 260 10.29 4.60 25.42
C ILE A 260 9.28 5.72 25.13
N PHE A 261 8.33 5.49 24.22
CA PHE A 261 7.37 6.50 23.75
C PHE A 261 5.93 6.28 24.24
N TRP A 262 5.70 5.31 25.14
CA TRP A 262 4.43 5.08 25.82
C TRP A 262 4.23 6.07 26.95
#